data_AF-A0AAF1C2X5-F1
#
_entry.id   AF-A0AAF1C2X5-F1
#
_cell.length_a   1.000
_cell.length_b   1.000
_cell.length_c   1.000
_cell.angle_alpha   90.00
_cell.angle_beta   90.00
_cell.angle_gamma   90.00
#
_symmetry.space_group_name_H-M   'P 1'
#
loop_
_entity.id
_entity.type
_entity.pdbx_description
1 polymer ?
#
loop_
_entity_poly.entity_id
_entity_poly.type
_entity_poly.pdbx_seq_one_letter_code
_entity_poly.pdbx_strand_id
1 'polypeptide(L)'
;MTTLEEQTAPRPGVDVPDSRGRIGLDQVGRDLDRNPDVVVRDVEVTSDGWHVLRRTTFDYRRADGTWTTQQRETYDRGNGATILLYDLAAQTVLLTRQLRYPAYVNDHPDGMLVEAAAGLLDDDAPDVAIRREAAEELGVEVGELTHVFDLYMSPGSVTERLHFYVAPFTADTRTGEGGGVVEEGEDIEVLALPFARALEMIESGEIVDGKTVILLQWAQLNLFGG
;
A
#
# COMPACT_ATOMS: atom_id res chain seq x y z
N MET A 1 47.16 -26.96 -11.12
CA MET A 1 45.81 -27.30 -10.64
C MET A 1 45.00 -26.03 -10.78
N THR A 2 44.36 -25.87 -11.94
CA THR A 2 43.67 -24.64 -12.32
C THR A 2 42.36 -24.57 -11.55
N THR A 3 42.20 -23.58 -10.69
CA THR A 3 40.95 -23.26 -10.01
C THR A 3 39.93 -22.97 -11.11
N LEU A 4 38.92 -23.83 -11.25
CA LEU A 4 37.75 -23.54 -12.06
C LEU A 4 37.03 -22.40 -11.35
N GLU A 5 37.14 -21.18 -11.90
CA GLU A 5 36.24 -20.09 -11.54
C GLU A 5 34.81 -20.56 -11.87
N GLU A 6 34.04 -20.82 -10.83
CA GLU A 6 32.63 -21.18 -10.94
C GLU A 6 31.90 -19.94 -11.47
N GLN A 7 31.71 -19.88 -12.80
CA GLN A 7 30.94 -18.82 -13.44
C GLN A 7 29.50 -18.93 -12.92
N THR A 8 29.16 -18.07 -11.97
CA THR A 8 27.82 -17.97 -11.43
C THR A 8 26.89 -17.55 -12.56
N ALA A 9 25.78 -18.27 -12.74
CA ALA A 9 24.78 -17.91 -13.76
C ALA A 9 24.31 -16.46 -13.53
N PRO A 10 24.06 -15.69 -14.61
CA PRO A 10 23.55 -14.32 -14.48
C PRO A 10 22.21 -14.32 -13.74
N ARG A 11 22.07 -13.46 -12.74
CA ARG A 11 20.87 -13.37 -11.91
C ARG A 11 19.86 -12.39 -12.53
N PRO A 12 18.62 -12.83 -12.80
CA PRO A 12 17.54 -11.93 -13.19
C PRO A 12 17.33 -10.80 -12.17
N GLY A 13 16.97 -9.62 -12.66
CA GLY A 13 16.79 -8.42 -11.85
C GLY A 13 18.09 -7.76 -11.36
N VAL A 14 19.23 -8.43 -11.48
CA VAL A 14 20.54 -7.95 -11.01
C VAL A 14 21.52 -7.81 -12.17
N ASP A 15 21.93 -8.94 -12.76
CA ASP A 15 22.93 -8.99 -13.82
C ASP A 15 22.29 -8.92 -15.22
N VAL A 16 21.04 -9.37 -15.33
CA VAL A 16 20.22 -9.33 -16.56
C VAL A 16 18.78 -8.89 -16.20
N PRO A 17 18.00 -8.36 -17.16
CA PRO A 17 16.61 -7.97 -16.89
C PRO A 17 15.77 -9.13 -16.36
N ASP A 18 14.91 -8.85 -15.38
CA ASP A 18 13.90 -9.80 -14.91
C ASP A 18 12.72 -9.95 -15.89
N SER A 19 11.72 -10.75 -15.51
CA SER A 19 10.49 -10.95 -16.31
C SER A 19 9.68 -9.67 -16.59
N ARG A 20 9.93 -8.61 -15.83
CA ARG A 20 9.31 -7.28 -15.98
C ARG A 20 10.27 -6.25 -16.58
N GLY A 21 11.45 -6.67 -17.03
CA GLY A 21 12.46 -5.80 -17.65
C GLY A 21 13.29 -4.98 -16.66
N ARG A 22 13.20 -5.23 -15.35
CA ARG A 22 13.94 -4.48 -14.32
C ARG A 22 15.36 -5.04 -14.16
N ILE A 23 16.33 -4.18 -13.85
CA ILE A 23 17.73 -4.54 -13.59
C ILE A 23 18.32 -3.66 -12.47
N GLY A 24 19.40 -4.10 -11.84
CA GLY A 24 20.04 -3.37 -10.73
C GLY A 24 19.17 -3.31 -9.48
N LEU A 25 18.26 -4.26 -9.31
CA LEU A 25 17.37 -4.34 -8.15
C LEU A 25 18.15 -4.50 -6.83
N ASP A 26 19.37 -5.03 -6.88
CA ASP A 26 20.28 -5.14 -5.74
C ASP A 26 20.99 -3.83 -5.38
N GLN A 27 20.88 -2.77 -6.19
CA GLN A 27 21.50 -1.47 -5.90
C GLN A 27 20.65 -0.60 -4.99
N VAL A 28 19.35 -0.92 -4.85
CA VAL A 28 18.41 -0.12 -4.05
C VAL A 28 18.87 -0.06 -2.60
N GLY A 29 19.21 1.15 -2.16
CA GLY A 29 19.62 1.44 -0.80
C GLY A 29 21.11 1.24 -0.50
N ARG A 30 21.93 0.79 -1.46
CA ARG A 30 23.37 0.53 -1.23
C ARG A 30 24.17 1.80 -0.94
N ASP A 31 23.75 2.94 -1.47
CA ASP A 31 24.41 4.24 -1.39
C ASP A 31 23.86 5.14 -0.28
N LEU A 32 22.97 4.63 0.58
CA LEU A 32 22.36 5.41 1.65
C LEU A 32 23.38 5.80 2.72
N ASP A 33 23.55 7.11 2.90
CA ASP A 33 24.45 7.71 3.90
C ASP A 33 23.74 8.71 4.83
N ARG A 34 22.43 8.93 4.63
CA ARG A 34 21.61 9.89 5.40
C ARG A 34 21.48 9.58 6.90
N ASN A 35 21.79 8.35 7.33
CA ASN A 35 21.85 7.98 8.74
C ASN A 35 23.28 7.51 9.06
N PRO A 36 24.09 8.30 9.80
CA PRO A 36 25.48 7.96 10.07
C PRO A 36 25.64 6.72 10.97
N ASP A 37 24.57 6.27 11.62
CA ASP A 37 24.55 5.07 12.46
C ASP A 37 24.16 3.80 11.68
N VAL A 38 23.98 3.89 10.35
CA VAL A 38 23.68 2.76 9.47
C VAL A 38 24.69 2.71 8.32
N VAL A 39 25.28 1.54 8.08
CA VAL A 39 26.15 1.31 6.91
C VAL A 39 25.67 0.07 6.18
N VAL A 40 25.09 0.24 4.99
CA VAL A 40 24.66 -0.89 4.16
C VAL A 40 25.90 -1.63 3.62
N ARG A 41 25.94 -2.94 3.82
CA ARG A 41 27.07 -3.81 3.42
C ARG A 41 26.74 -4.61 2.19
N ASP A 42 25.54 -5.15 2.13
CA ASP A 42 25.08 -5.95 1.01
C ASP A 42 23.56 -5.88 0.89
N VAL A 43 23.09 -6.02 -0.35
CA VAL A 43 21.67 -6.11 -0.70
C VAL A 43 21.54 -7.26 -1.69
N GLU A 44 20.74 -8.24 -1.34
CA GLU A 44 20.48 -9.43 -2.13
C GLU A 44 19.01 -9.45 -2.56
N VAL A 45 18.75 -9.69 -3.85
CA VAL A 45 17.40 -9.92 -4.36
C VAL A 45 17.04 -11.39 -4.13
N THR A 46 16.07 -11.65 -3.27
CA THR A 46 15.62 -13.02 -2.94
C THR A 46 14.38 -13.43 -3.72
N SER A 47 13.61 -12.47 -4.24
CA SER A 47 12.50 -12.69 -5.19
C SER A 47 12.25 -11.43 -6.03
N ASP A 48 11.95 -11.60 -7.31
CA ASP A 48 11.75 -10.55 -8.31
C ASP A 48 10.50 -10.79 -9.17
N GLY A 49 9.47 -11.42 -8.59
CA GLY A 49 8.19 -11.68 -9.24
C GLY A 49 7.38 -10.40 -9.49
N TRP A 50 6.12 -10.36 -9.04
CA TRP A 50 5.30 -9.15 -9.20
C TRP A 50 5.95 -7.94 -8.51
N HIS A 51 6.35 -8.14 -7.26
CA HIS A 51 7.05 -7.19 -6.41
C HIS A 51 8.43 -7.75 -6.03
N VAL A 52 9.30 -6.94 -5.42
CA VAL A 52 10.69 -7.32 -5.16
C VAL A 52 10.90 -7.59 -3.66
N LEU A 53 11.42 -8.77 -3.31
CA LEU A 53 11.88 -9.08 -1.96
C LEU A 53 13.40 -8.96 -1.92
N ARG A 54 13.90 -8.18 -0.96
CA ARG A 54 15.33 -7.99 -0.74
C ARG A 54 15.73 -8.41 0.65
N ARG A 55 16.93 -8.93 0.77
CA ARG A 55 17.62 -9.21 2.03
C ARG A 55 18.81 -8.27 2.14
N THR A 56 18.76 -7.35 3.09
CA THR A 56 19.79 -6.32 3.28
C THR A 56 20.61 -6.63 4.52
N THR A 57 21.92 -6.70 4.35
CA THR A 57 22.90 -6.79 5.44
C THR A 57 23.50 -5.40 5.68
N PHE A 58 23.43 -4.92 6.92
CA PHE A 58 23.92 -3.59 7.28
C PHE A 58 24.50 -3.59 8.70
N ASP A 59 25.47 -2.71 8.94
CA ASP A 59 25.92 -2.42 10.28
C ASP A 59 25.08 -1.30 10.88
N TYR A 60 24.67 -1.47 12.12
CA TYR A 60 23.92 -0.48 12.89
C TYR A 60 24.64 -0.16 14.19
N ARG A 61 24.83 1.13 14.47
CA ARG A 61 25.36 1.62 15.72
C ARG A 61 24.23 1.76 16.74
N ARG A 62 24.33 1.01 17.83
CA ARG A 62 23.38 1.09 18.94
C ARG A 62 23.60 2.37 19.76
N ALA A 63 22.63 2.66 20.62
CA ALA A 63 22.67 3.82 21.53
C ALA A 63 23.89 3.82 22.47
N ASP A 64 24.46 2.66 22.79
CA ASP A 64 25.69 2.52 23.60
C ASP A 64 26.99 2.72 22.78
N GLY A 65 26.86 3.02 21.49
CA GLY A 65 27.96 3.22 20.56
C GLY A 65 28.52 1.93 19.95
N THR A 66 28.02 0.75 20.34
CA THR A 66 28.46 -0.53 19.77
C THR A 66 27.92 -0.73 18.35
N TRP A 67 28.75 -1.26 17.47
CA TRP A 67 28.34 -1.62 16.12
C TRP A 67 27.91 -3.08 16.06
N THR A 68 26.83 -3.36 15.35
CA THR A 68 26.43 -4.73 15.02
C THR A 68 25.93 -4.88 13.61
N THR A 69 26.34 -5.98 13.00
CA THR A 69 25.78 -6.41 11.72
C THR A 69 24.41 -7.03 11.94
N GLN A 70 23.45 -6.59 11.15
CA GLN A 70 22.07 -7.05 11.15
C GLN A 70 21.66 -7.41 9.73
N GLN A 71 20.63 -8.24 9.63
CA GLN A 71 19.99 -8.60 8.37
C GLN A 71 18.48 -8.37 8.48
N ARG A 72 17.87 -7.79 7.44
CA ARG A 72 16.42 -7.62 7.32
C ARG A 72 15.96 -7.98 5.92
N GLU A 73 14.78 -8.59 5.85
CA GLU A 73 14.06 -8.73 4.59
C GLU A 73 13.07 -7.58 4.44
N THR A 74 13.02 -6.99 3.25
CA THR A 74 12.10 -5.91 2.90
C THR A 74 11.37 -6.27 1.62
N TYR A 75 10.04 -6.32 1.68
CA TYR A 75 9.17 -6.52 0.54
C TYR A 75 8.76 -5.17 -0.04
N ASP A 76 9.16 -4.95 -1.29
CA ASP A 76 9.00 -3.70 -2.01
C ASP A 76 7.90 -3.82 -3.05
N ARG A 77 6.75 -3.25 -2.69
CA ARG A 77 5.52 -3.31 -3.48
C ARG A 77 5.21 -2.02 -4.22
N GLY A 78 6.04 -1.00 -4.07
CA GLY A 78 5.70 0.37 -4.42
C GLY A 78 4.92 1.09 -3.31
N ASN A 79 4.59 2.35 -3.59
CA ASN A 79 3.72 3.17 -2.74
C ASN A 79 2.31 3.18 -3.33
N GLY A 80 1.35 3.62 -2.53
CA GLY A 80 -0.03 3.77 -2.99
C GLY A 80 -0.72 5.00 -2.41
N ALA A 81 -1.97 5.18 -2.78
CA ALA A 81 -2.85 6.18 -2.21
C ALA A 81 -4.20 5.56 -1.84
N THR A 82 -4.91 6.17 -0.89
CA THR A 82 -6.24 5.73 -0.45
C THR A 82 -7.15 6.93 -0.17
N ILE A 83 -8.46 6.75 -0.34
CA ILE A 83 -9.46 7.81 -0.17
C ILE A 83 -10.72 7.31 0.53
N LEU A 84 -11.22 8.13 1.46
CA LEU A 84 -12.59 7.99 1.97
C LEU A 84 -13.46 9.08 1.34
N LEU A 85 -14.47 8.66 0.58
CA LEU A 85 -15.49 9.55 0.07
C LEU A 85 -16.64 9.66 1.08
N TYR A 86 -17.08 10.90 1.35
CA TYR A 86 -18.13 11.16 2.34
C TYR A 86 -19.22 12.11 1.82
N ASP A 87 -20.44 11.95 2.31
CA ASP A 87 -21.55 12.88 2.12
C ASP A 87 -22.04 13.33 3.50
N LEU A 88 -21.79 14.60 3.83
CA LEU A 88 -22.18 15.17 5.12
C LEU A 88 -23.69 15.34 5.26
N ALA A 89 -24.40 15.59 4.16
CA ALA A 89 -25.85 15.79 4.20
C ALA A 89 -26.56 14.45 4.41
N ALA A 90 -26.12 13.40 3.71
CA ALA A 90 -26.66 12.06 3.86
C ALA A 90 -26.10 11.29 5.07
N GLN A 91 -25.02 11.78 5.68
CA GLN A 91 -24.28 11.09 6.74
C GLN A 91 -23.77 9.71 6.29
N THR A 92 -23.24 9.64 5.06
CA THR A 92 -22.78 8.39 4.44
C THR A 92 -21.32 8.47 4.01
N VAL A 93 -20.73 7.30 3.83
CA VAL A 93 -19.40 7.10 3.24
C VAL A 93 -19.46 6.04 2.15
N LEU A 94 -18.55 6.13 1.17
CA LEU A 94 -18.32 5.05 0.21
C LEU A 94 -17.08 4.24 0.61
N LEU A 95 -17.27 2.92 0.61
CA LEU A 95 -16.23 1.92 0.79
C LEU A 95 -16.35 0.89 -0.34
N THR A 96 -15.37 0.03 -0.44
CA THR A 96 -15.32 -1.13 -1.33
C THR A 96 -15.42 -2.41 -0.51
N ARG A 97 -15.80 -3.51 -1.15
CA ARG A 97 -15.57 -4.87 -0.64
C ARG A 97 -14.96 -5.73 -1.72
N GLN A 98 -13.82 -6.35 -1.42
CA GLN A 98 -13.07 -7.15 -2.38
C GLN A 98 -12.28 -8.28 -1.70
N LEU A 99 -11.90 -9.30 -2.49
CA LEU A 99 -11.11 -10.42 -2.01
C LEU A 99 -9.65 -10.00 -1.76
N ARG A 100 -9.17 -10.20 -0.53
CA ARG A 100 -7.75 -10.10 -0.17
C ARG A 100 -7.21 -11.46 0.23
N TYR A 101 -6.59 -12.14 -0.73
CA TYR A 101 -5.99 -13.46 -0.51
C TYR A 101 -5.02 -13.53 0.69
N PRO A 102 -4.14 -12.52 0.95
CA PRO A 102 -3.29 -12.54 2.14
C PRO A 102 -4.05 -12.57 3.47
N ALA A 103 -5.20 -11.91 3.56
CA ALA A 103 -6.05 -11.98 4.74
C ALA A 103 -6.76 -13.34 4.82
N TYR A 104 -7.20 -13.88 3.68
CA TYR A 104 -7.84 -15.19 3.61
C TYR A 104 -6.93 -16.32 4.10
N VAL A 105 -5.66 -16.33 3.68
CA VAL A 105 -4.69 -17.33 4.17
C VAL A 105 -4.27 -17.10 5.63
N ASN A 106 -4.62 -15.95 6.20
CA ASN A 106 -4.33 -15.56 7.57
C ASN A 106 -5.63 -15.39 8.38
N ASP A 107 -6.47 -16.43 8.33
CA ASP A 107 -7.64 -16.64 9.17
C ASP A 107 -8.84 -15.69 9.00
N HIS A 108 -8.85 -14.81 7.99
CA HIS A 108 -10.10 -14.11 7.62
C HIS A 108 -11.14 -15.12 7.10
N PRO A 109 -12.40 -15.09 7.55
CA PRO A 109 -13.38 -16.15 7.27
C PRO A 109 -13.62 -16.45 5.79
N ASP A 110 -13.62 -15.41 4.94
CA ASP A 110 -13.87 -15.51 3.49
C ASP A 110 -12.91 -14.66 2.64
N GLY A 111 -11.94 -13.99 3.28
CA GLY A 111 -11.06 -13.03 2.62
C GLY A 111 -11.70 -11.74 2.08
N MET A 112 -13.01 -11.52 2.24
CA MET A 112 -13.70 -10.34 1.69
C MET A 112 -13.58 -9.17 2.67
N LEU A 113 -12.66 -8.24 2.39
CA LEU A 113 -12.42 -7.09 3.26
C LEU A 113 -13.27 -5.90 2.80
N VAL A 114 -13.83 -5.17 3.77
CA VAL A 114 -14.42 -3.84 3.54
C VAL A 114 -13.33 -2.78 3.71
N GLU A 115 -13.10 -1.99 2.66
CA GLU A 115 -11.94 -1.11 2.56
C GLU A 115 -12.28 0.27 1.98
N ALA A 116 -11.57 1.32 2.39
CA ALA A 116 -11.47 2.55 1.64
C ALA A 116 -10.79 2.27 0.30
N ALA A 117 -11.27 2.92 -0.77
CA ALA A 117 -10.70 2.79 -2.10
C ALA A 117 -9.21 3.11 -2.10
N ALA A 118 -8.42 2.34 -2.82
CA ALA A 118 -6.97 2.46 -2.79
C ALA A 118 -6.29 1.73 -3.96
N GLY A 119 -5.19 2.31 -4.44
CA GLY A 119 -4.38 1.68 -5.47
C GLY A 119 -2.92 2.11 -5.43
N LEU A 120 -2.11 1.49 -6.30
CA LEU A 120 -0.71 1.82 -6.47
C LEU A 120 -0.55 3.16 -7.18
N LEU A 121 0.61 3.80 -6.97
CA LEU A 121 0.89 5.06 -7.66
C LEU A 121 1.18 4.87 -9.16
N ASP A 122 1.79 3.75 -9.56
CA ASP A 122 2.15 3.48 -10.97
C ASP A 122 2.81 4.66 -11.71
N ASP A 123 3.81 5.26 -11.05
CA ASP A 123 4.57 6.45 -11.49
C ASP A 123 3.78 7.79 -11.50
N ASP A 124 2.50 7.79 -11.16
CA ASP A 124 1.70 9.00 -10.98
C ASP A 124 1.99 9.72 -9.65
N ALA A 125 1.61 10.99 -9.61
CA ALA A 125 1.52 11.72 -8.36
C ALA A 125 0.37 11.14 -7.50
N PRO A 126 0.49 11.10 -6.15
CA PRO A 126 -0.51 10.45 -5.30
C PRO A 126 -1.95 10.98 -5.45
N ASP A 127 -2.12 12.27 -5.72
CA ASP A 127 -3.42 12.89 -5.96
C ASP A 127 -4.00 12.53 -7.34
N VAL A 128 -3.16 12.26 -8.33
CA VAL A 128 -3.59 11.80 -9.66
C VAL A 128 -4.01 10.34 -9.59
N ALA A 129 -3.17 9.49 -8.99
CA ALA A 129 -3.45 8.07 -8.81
C ALA A 129 -4.79 7.87 -8.07
N ILE A 130 -5.00 8.54 -6.94
CA ILE A 130 -6.21 8.30 -6.15
C ILE A 130 -7.51 8.79 -6.82
N ARG A 131 -7.43 9.78 -7.71
CA ARG A 131 -8.58 10.21 -8.51
C ARG A 131 -8.96 9.16 -9.55
N ARG A 132 -7.94 8.57 -10.20
CA ARG A 132 -8.12 7.45 -11.13
C ARG A 132 -8.79 6.27 -10.40
N GLU A 133 -8.23 5.85 -9.27
CA GLU A 133 -8.78 4.75 -8.46
C GLU A 133 -10.21 5.03 -8.00
N ALA A 134 -10.53 6.26 -7.56
CA ALA A 134 -11.89 6.61 -7.15
C ALA A 134 -12.89 6.53 -8.32
N ALA A 135 -12.46 6.87 -9.53
CA ALA A 135 -13.29 6.73 -10.72
C ALA A 135 -13.49 5.26 -11.11
N GLU A 136 -12.44 4.44 -11.03
CA GLU A 136 -12.46 3.02 -11.40
C GLU A 136 -13.20 2.16 -10.36
N GLU A 137 -12.81 2.23 -9.09
CA GLU A 137 -13.36 1.39 -8.03
C GLU A 137 -14.75 1.83 -7.58
N LEU A 138 -14.99 3.14 -7.42
CA LEU A 138 -16.21 3.69 -6.82
C LEU A 138 -17.16 4.36 -7.84
N GLY A 139 -16.71 4.57 -9.08
CA GLY A 139 -17.48 5.28 -10.08
C GLY A 139 -17.67 6.75 -9.73
N VAL A 140 -16.68 7.40 -9.10
CA VAL A 140 -16.77 8.80 -8.65
C VAL A 140 -15.66 9.66 -9.24
N GLU A 141 -16.05 10.69 -9.97
CA GLU A 141 -15.15 11.78 -10.36
C GLU A 141 -14.92 12.72 -9.18
N VAL A 142 -13.76 12.62 -8.55
CA VAL A 142 -13.44 13.40 -7.35
C VAL A 142 -13.14 14.85 -7.72
N GLY A 143 -13.78 15.79 -7.03
CA GLY A 143 -13.53 17.23 -7.15
C GLY A 143 -12.46 17.71 -6.16
N GLU A 144 -12.88 18.45 -5.14
CA GLU A 144 -12.00 18.86 -4.04
C GLU A 144 -11.45 17.64 -3.32
N LEU A 145 -10.13 17.62 -3.10
CA LEU A 145 -9.41 16.49 -2.51
C LEU A 145 -8.56 17.03 -1.34
N THR A 146 -8.77 16.47 -0.15
CA THR A 146 -8.02 16.83 1.05
C THR A 146 -7.01 15.75 1.37
N HIS A 147 -5.73 16.09 1.36
CA HIS A 147 -4.67 15.23 1.90
C HIS A 147 -4.76 15.20 3.42
N VAL A 148 -4.58 14.00 4.00
CA VAL A 148 -4.66 13.78 5.44
C VAL A 148 -3.28 13.45 6.01
N PHE A 149 -2.67 12.36 5.56
CA PHE A 149 -1.41 11.83 6.10
C PHE A 149 -0.60 11.10 5.02
N ASP A 150 0.69 10.92 5.29
CA ASP A 150 1.54 9.92 4.63
C ASP A 150 2.05 8.94 5.70
N LEU A 151 1.66 7.66 5.60
CA LEU A 151 1.98 6.67 6.64
C LEU A 151 2.66 5.44 6.04
N TYR A 152 3.65 4.90 6.76
CA TYR A 152 4.14 3.54 6.52
C TYR A 152 3.22 2.54 7.21
N MET A 153 2.65 1.60 6.45
CA MET A 153 1.61 0.71 6.98
C MET A 153 2.18 -0.47 7.78
N SER A 154 3.33 -1.01 7.35
CA SER A 154 4.02 -2.12 8.04
C SER A 154 5.55 -1.98 7.96
N PRO A 155 6.13 -0.95 8.60
CA PRO A 155 7.54 -0.55 8.41
C PRO A 155 8.57 -1.56 8.95
N GLY A 156 8.13 -2.66 9.56
CA GLY A 156 9.02 -3.75 9.99
C GLY A 156 9.59 -4.56 8.82
N SER A 157 8.85 -4.67 7.71
CA SER A 157 9.22 -5.54 6.59
C SER A 157 8.67 -5.10 5.23
N VAL A 158 7.78 -4.10 5.15
CA VAL A 158 7.20 -3.62 3.89
C VAL A 158 7.60 -2.15 3.67
N THR A 159 8.03 -1.81 2.46
CA THR A 159 8.51 -0.46 2.12
C THR A 159 7.38 0.55 1.90
N GLU A 160 6.16 0.06 1.69
CA GLU A 160 4.99 0.83 1.29
C GLU A 160 4.74 2.02 2.21
N ARG A 161 4.72 3.20 1.59
CA ARG A 161 4.11 4.41 2.12
C ARG A 161 2.77 4.62 1.42
N LEU A 162 1.72 4.81 2.20
CA LEU A 162 0.38 5.08 1.71
C LEU A 162 0.02 6.55 1.94
N HIS A 163 -0.48 7.20 0.90
CA HIS A 163 -0.94 8.59 0.90
C HIS A 163 -2.46 8.64 1.14
N PHE A 164 -2.88 9.31 2.21
CA PHE A 164 -4.27 9.28 2.67
C PHE A 164 -5.02 10.53 2.25
N TYR A 165 -6.23 10.33 1.74
CA TYR A 165 -7.10 11.41 1.29
C TYR A 165 -8.54 11.25 1.79
N VAL A 166 -9.26 12.36 1.80
CA VAL A 166 -10.72 12.39 1.88
C VAL A 166 -11.28 13.35 0.85
N ALA A 167 -12.50 13.10 0.39
CA ALA A 167 -13.21 14.04 -0.47
C ALA A 167 -14.73 13.96 -0.27
N PRO A 168 -15.44 15.09 -0.41
CA PRO A 168 -16.89 15.05 -0.48
C PRO A 168 -17.32 14.34 -1.77
N PHE A 169 -18.40 13.57 -1.70
CA PHE A 169 -19.13 13.10 -2.88
C PHE A 169 -20.60 13.46 -2.78
N THR A 170 -21.27 13.47 -3.92
CA THR A 170 -22.73 13.58 -4.02
C THR A 170 -23.24 12.55 -5.03
N ALA A 171 -24.56 12.35 -5.10
CA ALA A 171 -25.14 11.51 -6.15
C ALA A 171 -24.77 12.00 -7.57
N ASP A 172 -24.61 13.31 -7.77
CA ASP A 172 -24.27 13.90 -9.07
C ASP A 172 -22.81 13.65 -9.49
N THR A 173 -21.92 13.35 -8.53
CA THR A 173 -20.52 13.00 -8.83
C THR A 173 -20.33 11.51 -9.10
N ARG A 174 -21.38 10.68 -8.94
CA ARG A 174 -21.34 9.28 -9.37
C ARG A 174 -21.51 9.21 -10.88
N THR A 175 -20.44 8.84 -11.56
CA THR A 175 -20.39 8.72 -13.03
C THR A 175 -20.51 7.28 -13.51
N GLY A 176 -20.47 6.31 -12.60
CA GLY A 176 -20.68 4.89 -12.89
C GLY A 176 -21.05 4.06 -11.66
N GLU A 177 -21.27 2.77 -11.89
CA GLU A 177 -21.54 1.80 -10.82
C GLU A 177 -20.27 1.52 -9.98
N GLY A 178 -19.09 1.82 -10.51
CA GLY A 178 -17.79 1.40 -9.96
C GLY A 178 -17.51 -0.07 -10.30
N GLY A 179 -16.67 -0.72 -9.50
CA GLY A 179 -16.42 -2.15 -9.60
C GLY A 179 -15.02 -2.56 -10.03
N GLY A 180 -14.15 -1.59 -10.29
CA GLY A 180 -12.77 -1.83 -10.72
C GLY A 180 -12.66 -2.19 -12.21
N VAL A 181 -11.46 -2.61 -12.60
CA VAL A 181 -11.12 -2.98 -13.97
C VAL A 181 -11.16 -4.50 -14.16
N VAL A 182 -12.19 -4.98 -14.86
CA VAL A 182 -12.42 -6.43 -15.09
C VAL A 182 -11.25 -7.08 -15.82
N GLU A 183 -10.62 -6.38 -16.77
CA GLU A 183 -9.45 -6.86 -17.51
C GLU A 183 -8.22 -7.09 -16.61
N GLU A 184 -8.16 -6.43 -15.46
CA GLU A 184 -7.11 -6.59 -14.44
C GLU A 184 -7.45 -7.66 -13.40
N GLY A 185 -8.62 -8.30 -13.56
CA GLY A 185 -9.10 -9.35 -12.67
C GLY A 185 -9.76 -8.81 -11.40
N GLU A 186 -10.13 -7.53 -11.39
CA GLU A 186 -10.83 -6.91 -10.26
C GLU A 186 -12.31 -7.29 -10.24
N ASP A 187 -12.83 -7.53 -9.04
CA ASP A 187 -14.24 -7.77 -8.75
C ASP A 187 -14.55 -7.06 -7.42
N ILE A 188 -14.98 -5.80 -7.52
CA ILE A 188 -15.12 -4.90 -6.38
C ILE A 188 -16.60 -4.55 -6.18
N GLU A 189 -17.11 -4.75 -4.97
CA GLU A 189 -18.44 -4.30 -4.59
C GLU A 189 -18.37 -2.89 -3.99
N VAL A 190 -19.16 -1.96 -4.50
CA VAL A 190 -19.27 -0.60 -3.94
C VAL A 190 -20.30 -0.57 -2.81
N LEU A 191 -19.88 -0.10 -1.64
CA LEU A 191 -20.70 0.00 -0.43
C LEU A 191 -20.94 1.47 -0.06
N ALA A 192 -22.19 1.91 -0.18
CA ALA A 192 -22.64 3.17 0.42
C ALA A 192 -23.23 2.88 1.81
N LEU A 193 -22.55 3.32 2.87
CA LEU A 193 -22.93 3.01 4.25
C LEU A 193 -23.23 4.28 5.04
N PRO A 194 -24.25 4.27 5.93
CA PRO A 194 -24.34 5.27 6.98
C PRO A 194 -23.04 5.31 7.79
N PHE A 195 -22.50 6.49 8.06
CA PHE A 195 -21.22 6.64 8.73
C PHE A 195 -21.20 5.98 10.12
N ALA A 196 -22.29 6.14 10.89
CA ALA A 196 -22.45 5.47 12.18
C ALA A 196 -22.36 3.93 12.06
N ARG A 197 -22.93 3.34 11.01
CA ARG A 197 -22.84 1.90 10.77
C ARG A 197 -21.41 1.46 10.44
N ALA A 198 -20.67 2.27 9.68
CA ALA A 198 -19.26 1.97 9.39
C ALA A 198 -18.43 1.93 10.68
N LEU A 199 -18.71 2.79 11.67
CA LEU A 199 -18.05 2.74 12.98
C LEU A 199 -18.44 1.49 13.79
N GLU A 200 -19.72 1.13 13.82
CA GLU A 200 -20.17 -0.13 14.45
C GLU A 200 -19.49 -1.36 13.83
N MET A 201 -19.25 -1.34 12.52
CA MET A 201 -18.55 -2.42 11.82
C MET A 201 -17.08 -2.54 12.22
N ILE A 202 -16.43 -1.46 12.65
CA ILE A 202 -15.09 -1.53 13.26
C ILE A 202 -15.18 -2.27 14.61
N GLU A 203 -16.16 -1.92 15.44
CA GLU A 203 -16.33 -2.52 16.76
C GLU A 203 -16.69 -4.01 16.70
N SER A 204 -17.51 -4.41 15.72
CA SER A 204 -17.91 -5.80 15.52
C SER A 204 -16.84 -6.66 14.84
N GLY A 205 -15.81 -6.06 14.25
CA GLY A 205 -14.78 -6.75 13.47
C GLY A 205 -15.22 -7.08 12.03
N GLU A 206 -16.28 -6.45 11.52
CA GLU A 206 -16.66 -6.52 10.10
C GLU A 206 -15.73 -5.64 9.22
N ILE A 207 -15.19 -4.55 9.77
CA ILE A 207 -14.10 -3.76 9.17
C ILE A 207 -12.83 -4.02 9.98
N VAL A 208 -11.86 -4.66 9.33
CA VAL A 208 -10.56 -5.04 9.92
C VAL A 208 -9.37 -4.55 9.11
N ASP A 209 -9.60 -3.63 8.17
CA ASP A 209 -8.56 -3.02 7.35
C ASP A 209 -8.01 -1.74 7.99
N GLY A 210 -6.69 -1.69 8.18
CA GLY A 210 -6.02 -0.62 8.94
C GLY A 210 -6.18 0.78 8.35
N LYS A 211 -5.98 0.94 7.03
CA LYS A 211 -6.13 2.25 6.36
C LYS A 211 -7.57 2.76 6.46
N THR A 212 -8.54 1.86 6.35
CA THR A 212 -9.98 2.17 6.47
C THR A 212 -10.35 2.62 7.88
N VAL A 213 -9.91 1.88 8.90
CA VAL A 213 -10.12 2.26 10.30
C VAL A 213 -9.52 3.65 10.59
N ILE A 214 -8.32 3.93 10.09
CA ILE A 214 -7.66 5.23 10.24
C ILE A 214 -8.50 6.35 9.63
N LEU A 215 -8.98 6.19 8.39
CA LEU A 215 -9.79 7.21 7.72
C LEU A 215 -11.15 7.42 8.38
N LEU A 216 -11.83 6.36 8.80
CA LEU A 216 -13.12 6.45 9.49
C LEU A 216 -12.96 7.14 10.86
N GLN A 217 -11.92 6.80 11.63
CA GLN A 217 -11.64 7.48 12.90
C GLN A 217 -11.26 8.96 12.67
N TRP A 218 -10.48 9.26 11.65
CA TRP A 218 -10.17 10.64 11.30
C TRP A 218 -11.44 11.43 10.92
N ALA A 219 -12.33 10.83 10.12
CA ALA A 219 -13.60 11.45 9.73
C ALA A 219 -14.52 11.67 10.95
N GLN A 220 -14.55 10.75 11.92
CA GLN A 220 -15.27 10.94 13.18
C GLN A 220 -14.75 12.17 13.94
N LEU A 221 -13.44 12.41 13.95
CA LEU A 221 -12.83 13.52 14.67
C LEU A 221 -12.97 14.87 13.96
N ASN A 222 -13.03 14.89 12.63
CA ASN A 222 -12.88 16.11 11.84
C ASN A 222 -14.08 16.48 10.96
N LEU A 223 -14.96 15.52 10.64
CA LEU A 223 -16.08 15.70 9.71
C LEU A 223 -17.44 15.47 10.36
N PHE A 224 -17.58 14.38 11.12
CA PHE A 224 -18.86 13.90 11.65
C PHE A 224 -19.03 14.07 13.17
N GLY A 225 -17.98 14.48 13.88
CA GLY A 225 -17.99 14.64 15.35
C GLY A 225 -18.51 15.99 15.86
N GLY A 226 -19.12 16.79 14.97
CA GLY A 226 -19.74 18.08 15.29
C GLY A 226 -21.14 17.95 15.88
#